data_AF-A0A965FS50-F1
#
_entry.id   AF-A0A965FS50-F1
#
_cell.length_a   1.000
_cell.length_b   1.000
_cell.length_c   1.000
_cell.angle_alpha   90.00
_cell.angle_beta   90.00
_cell.angle_gamma   90.00
#
_symmetry.space_group_name_H-M   'P 1'
#
loop_
_entity.id
_entity.type
_entity.pdbx_description
1 polymer ?
#
loop_
_entity_poly.entity_id
_entity_poly.type
_entity_poly.pdbx_seq_one_letter_code
_entity_poly.pdbx_strand_id
1 'polypeptide(L)' 'WPLFEALKAVPVMVVRGETSDLLSEETVKEMVSRHPHCSSFTALKEAHAPLLGRSKTADAIVRFVAASYSNN' A
#
# COMPACT_ATOMS: atom_id res chain seq x y z
N TRP A 1 -15.86 0.52 4.94
CA TRP A 1 -15.54 -0.88 4.60
C TRP A 1 -15.18 -1.64 5.86
N PRO A 2 -16.13 -2.37 6.47
CA PRO A 2 -15.96 -2.85 7.85
C PRO A 2 -14.70 -3.70 8.07
N LEU A 3 -14.40 -4.62 7.15
CA LEU A 3 -13.22 -5.49 7.26
C LEU A 3 -11.89 -4.72 7.11
N PHE A 4 -11.83 -3.76 6.18
CA PHE A 4 -10.64 -2.93 6.02
C PHE A 4 -10.46 -1.97 7.21
N GLU A 5 -11.54 -1.42 7.73
CA GLU A 5 -11.50 -0.54 8.91
C GLU A 5 -11.08 -1.27 10.18
N ALA A 6 -11.33 -2.58 10.28
CA ALA A 6 -10.81 -3.41 11.37
C ALA A 6 -9.28 -3.53 11.37
N LEU A 7 -8.61 -3.26 10.25
CA LEU A 7 -7.15 -3.25 10.16
C LEU A 7 -6.51 -1.99 10.76
N LYS A 8 -7.29 -1.00 11.21
CA LYS A 8 -6.77 0.26 11.79
C LYS A 8 -5.81 0.08 12.96
N ALA A 9 -5.85 -1.08 13.63
CA ALA A 9 -4.95 -1.42 14.74
C ALA A 9 -3.52 -1.76 14.30
N VAL A 10 -3.25 -1.95 13.01
CA VAL A 10 -1.92 -2.27 12.49
C VAL A 10 -1.56 -1.36 11.32
N PRO A 11 -0.26 -1.09 11.07
CA PRO A 11 0.16 -0.40 9.85
C PRO A 11 -0.21 -1.21 8.60
N VAL A 12 -0.66 -0.53 7.55
CA VAL A 12 -1.00 -1.15 6.26
C VAL A 12 -0.28 -0.40 5.12
N MET A 13 0.16 -1.14 4.12
CA MET A 13 0.70 -0.57 2.88
C MET A 13 -0.02 -1.18 1.68
N VAL A 14 -0.56 -0.32 0.81
CA VAL A 14 -1.14 -0.73 -0.46
C VAL A 14 -0.11 -0.56 -1.57
N VAL A 15 0.23 -1.66 -2.25
CA VAL A 15 1.08 -1.64 -3.45
C VAL A 15 0.18 -1.78 -4.68
N ARG A 16 0.11 -0.73 -5.49
CA ARG A 16 -0.72 -0.68 -6.70
C ARG A 16 0.17 -0.53 -7.94
N GLY A 17 -0.12 -1.23 -9.02
CA GLY A 17 0.47 -0.92 -10.33
C GLY A 17 -0.22 0.27 -10.99
N GLU A 18 0.54 1.17 -11.62
CA GLU A 18 0.04 2.38 -12.28
C GLU A 18 -1.13 2.12 -13.23
N THR A 19 -1.03 1.07 -14.04
CA THR A 19 -2.03 0.68 -15.05
C THR A 19 -2.96 -0.44 -14.57
N SER A 20 -3.03 -0.68 -13.25
CA SER A 20 -3.93 -1.66 -12.66
C SER A 20 -5.40 -1.34 -12.93
N ASP A 21 -6.14 -2.35 -13.37
CA ASP A 21 -7.58 -2.39 -13.59
C ASP A 21 -8.36 -2.99 -12.39
N LEU A 22 -7.68 -3.72 -11.50
CA LEU A 22 -8.30 -4.36 -10.33
C LEU A 22 -8.53 -3.41 -9.15
N LEU A 23 -7.69 -2.40 -9.01
CA LEU A 23 -7.75 -1.44 -7.90
C LEU A 23 -7.47 -0.04 -8.45
N SER A 24 -8.45 0.84 -8.41
CA SER A 24 -8.31 2.20 -8.96
C SER A 24 -7.49 3.10 -8.04
N GLU A 25 -6.89 4.16 -8.60
CA GLU A 25 -6.20 5.18 -7.81
C GLU A 25 -7.14 5.87 -6.82
N GLU A 26 -8.40 6.11 -7.21
CA GLU A 26 -9.41 6.70 -6.35
C GLU A 26 -9.73 5.81 -5.14
N THR A 27 -9.89 4.50 -5.34
CA THR A 27 -10.09 3.55 -4.24
C THR A 27 -8.90 3.57 -3.28
N VAL A 28 -7.66 3.64 -3.78
CA VAL A 28 -6.47 3.73 -2.90
C VAL A 28 -6.46 5.04 -2.11
N LYS A 29 -6.84 6.17 -2.71
CA LYS A 29 -6.98 7.45 -1.99
C LYS A 29 -7.99 7.34 -0.84
N GLU A 30 -9.13 6.69 -1.09
CA GLU A 30 -10.15 6.45 -0.08
C GLU A 30 -9.67 5.50 1.03
N MET A 31 -8.91 4.45 0.69
CA MET A 31 -8.28 3.56 1.66
C MET A 31 -7.37 4.33 2.62
N VAL A 32 -6.50 5.20 2.08
CA VAL A 32 -5.59 6.04 2.88
C VAL A 32 -6.36 7.05 3.72
N SER A 33 -7.41 7.69 3.18
CA SER A 33 -8.24 8.64 3.92
C SER A 33 -8.93 7.98 5.12
N ARG A 34 -9.45 6.75 4.96
CA ARG A 34 -10.18 6.05 6.01
C ARG A 34 -9.27 5.45 7.09
N HIS A 35 -8.00 5.18 6.81
CA HIS A 35 -7.08 4.51 7.71
C HIS A 35 -5.79 5.33 7.89
N PRO A 36 -5.63 6.06 9.02
CA PRO A 36 -4.50 6.97 9.25
C PRO A 36 -3.09 6.34 9.23
N HIS A 37 -2.99 5.01 9.43
CA HIS A 37 -1.73 4.26 9.35
C HIS A 37 -1.62 3.43 8.05
N CYS A 38 -2.49 3.71 7.07
CA CYS A 38 -2.39 3.17 5.73
C CYS A 38 -1.52 4.08 4.87
N SER A 39 -0.51 3.50 4.24
CA SER A 39 0.31 4.14 3.22
C SER A 39 0.07 3.50 1.86
N SER A 40 0.45 4.19 0.78
CA SER A 40 0.33 3.65 -0.58
C SER A 40 1.61 3.86 -1.38
N PHE A 41 1.86 2.93 -2.30
CA PHE A 41 2.94 2.97 -3.27
C PHE A 41 2.42 2.57 -4.64
N THR A 42 2.73 3.39 -5.65
CA THR A 42 2.40 3.11 -7.05
C THR A 42 3.63 2.62 -7.80
N ALA A 43 3.61 1.38 -8.26
CA ALA A 43 4.61 0.80 -9.15
C ALA A 43 4.37 1.31 -10.59
N LEU A 44 5.23 2.23 -11.03
CA LEU A 44 5.14 2.84 -12.36
C LEU A 44 5.30 1.81 -13.48
N LYS A 45 4.50 1.94 -14.54
CA LYS A 45 4.49 1.07 -15.73
C LYS A 45 4.16 -0.39 -15.46
N GLU A 46 3.53 -0.70 -14.32
CA GLU A 46 3.13 -2.05 -13.96
C GLU A 46 1.60 -2.15 -13.87
N ALA A 47 1.08 -3.30 -14.31
CA ALA A 47 -0.35 -3.62 -14.27
C ALA A 47 -0.76 -4.15 -12.87
N HIS A 48 -1.83 -4.93 -12.78
CA HIS A 48 -2.42 -5.35 -11.50
C HIS A 48 -1.51 -6.17 -10.57
N ALA A 49 -0.43 -6.79 -11.09
CA ALA A 49 0.51 -7.59 -10.29
C ALA A 49 1.92 -6.98 -10.28
N PRO A 50 2.17 -5.96 -9.44
CA PRO A 50 3.50 -5.39 -9.29
C PRO A 50 4.55 -6.41 -8.84
N LEU A 51 5.74 -6.35 -9.44
CA LEU A 51 6.87 -7.20 -9.06
C LEU A 51 7.49 -6.69 -7.76
N LEU A 52 7.23 -7.39 -6.66
CA LEU A 52 7.69 -6.99 -5.32
C LEU A 52 9.22 -6.96 -5.19
N GLY A 53 9.94 -7.79 -5.96
CA GLY A 53 11.40 -7.84 -5.97
C GLY A 53 12.07 -6.74 -6.80
N ARG A 54 11.32 -5.88 -7.50
CA ARG A 54 11.89 -4.74 -8.23
C ARG A 54 12.39 -3.71 -7.22
N SER A 55 13.63 -3.24 -7.40
CA SER A 55 14.34 -2.37 -6.42
C SER A 55 13.44 -1.31 -5.77
N LYS A 56 12.73 -0.49 -6.55
CA LYS A 56 11.87 0.57 -5.96
C LYS A 56 10.73 0.04 -5.08
N THR A 57 10.08 -1.05 -5.49
CA THR A 57 8.99 -1.68 -4.73
C THR A 57 9.54 -2.35 -3.48
N ALA A 58 10.64 -3.10 -3.63
CA ALA A 58 11.33 -3.75 -2.51
C ALA A 58 11.80 -2.71 -1.47
N ASP A 59 12.43 -1.62 -1.90
CA ASP A 59 12.89 -0.54 -1.03
C ASP A 59 11.73 0.10 -0.26
N ALA A 60 10.59 0.31 -0.92
CA ALA A 60 9.40 0.84 -0.28
C ALA A 60 8.85 -0.11 0.80
N ILE A 61 8.80 -1.42 0.51
CA ILE A 61 8.37 -2.45 1.47
C ILE A 61 9.33 -2.50 2.66
N VAL A 62 10.65 -2.52 2.43
CA VAL A 62 11.65 -2.55 3.50
C VAL A 62 11.51 -1.33 4.42
N ARG A 63 11.34 -0.13 3.85
CA ARG A 63 11.12 1.10 4.63
C ARG A 63 9.83 1.04 5.45
N PHE A 64 8.75 0.57 4.85
CA PHE A 64 7.46 0.40 5.53
C PHE A 64 7.56 -0.56 6.72
N VAL A 65 8.19 -1.72 6.52
CA VAL A 65 8.39 -2.73 7.57
C VAL A 65 9.27 -2.18 8.68
N ALA A 66 10.40 -1.53 8.35
CA ALA A 66 11.30 -0.93 9.34
C ALA A 66 10.58 0.14 10.20
N ALA A 67 9.81 1.03 9.58
CA ALA A 67 9.04 2.05 10.30
C ALA A 67 7.92 1.46 11.16
N SER A 68 7.34 0.34 10.76
CA SER A 68 6.27 -0.34 11.49
C SER A 68 6.76 -0.96 12.80
N TYR A 69 8.02 -1.40 12.87
CA TYR A 69 8.63 -1.91 14.09
C TYR A 69 9.01 -0.82 15.10
N SER A 70 9.20 0.43 14.65
CA SER A 70 9.55 1.55 15.54
C SER A 70 8.34 2.24 16.16
N ASN A 71 7.13 1.96 15.67
CA ASN A 71 5.87 2.55 16.14
C ASN A 71 5.08 1.61 17.10
N ASN A 72 5.70 0.52 17.56
CA ASN A 72 5.14 -0.43 18.51
C ASN A 72 5.99 -0.44 19.78
#